data_AF-A0A3P3ESD6-F1
#
_entry.id   AF-A0A3P3ESD6-F1
#
_cell.length_a   1.000
_cell.length_b   1.000
_cell.length_c   1.000
_cell.angle_alpha   90.00
_cell.angle_beta   90.00
_cell.angle_gamma   90.00
#
_symmetry.space_group_name_H-M   'P 1'
#
loop_
_entity.id
_entity.type
_entity.pdbx_description
1 polymer ?
#
loop_
_entity_poly.entity_id
_entity_poly.type
_entity_poly.pdbx_seq_one_letter_code
_entity_poly.pdbx_strand_id
1 'polypeptide(L)'
;MPRQADRNPLAPGLAALAGTDVSSARGDAQPAFDCQSCGACCSYSADWPRFSTEEDAELDRIPEKYVSADLSGMRCEGGRCAALRGEVGKGTACTIYEIRPHVCRACMPGGDDCLMARAARGLPVN
;
A
#
# COMPACT_ATOMS: atom_id res chain seq x y z
N MET A 1 33.71 46.57 -49.35
CA MET A 1 33.81 45.70 -50.55
C MET A 1 33.65 44.25 -50.07
N PRO A 2 32.89 43.37 -50.74
CA PRO A 2 31.57 43.58 -51.34
C PRO A 2 30.61 42.37 -51.08
N ARG A 3 29.39 42.51 -51.61
CA ARG A 3 28.44 41.46 -52.06
C ARG A 3 27.51 40.85 -51.00
N GLN A 4 26.26 41.29 -50.96
CA GLN A 4 25.14 40.86 -51.85
C GLN A 4 24.83 39.38 -51.56
N ALA A 5 23.75 39.13 -50.82
CA ALA A 5 22.44 38.81 -51.40
C ALA A 5 22.33 37.33 -51.71
N ASP A 6 21.47 36.64 -50.97
CA ASP A 6 20.49 35.69 -51.51
C ASP A 6 19.63 35.19 -50.35
N ARG A 7 18.32 35.45 -50.41
CA ARG A 7 17.26 34.46 -50.72
C ARG A 7 16.94 33.53 -49.55
N ASN A 8 15.80 33.73 -48.90
CA ASN A 8 14.45 33.24 -49.25
C ASN A 8 14.11 32.05 -48.30
N PRO A 9 12.84 31.67 -48.09
CA PRO A 9 12.22 31.64 -46.77
C PRO A 9 11.63 30.24 -46.49
N LEU A 10 10.72 30.18 -45.51
CA LEU A 10 9.69 29.16 -45.33
C LEU A 10 10.18 27.79 -44.82
N ALA A 11 9.90 27.59 -43.52
CA ALA A 11 9.59 26.28 -42.95
C ALA A 11 8.37 25.67 -43.69
N PRO A 12 8.18 24.34 -43.73
CA PRO A 12 7.62 23.69 -42.53
C PRO A 12 8.06 22.23 -42.31
N GLY A 13 7.86 21.76 -41.07
CA GLY A 13 7.36 20.40 -40.86
C GLY A 13 8.35 19.33 -40.42
N LEU A 14 8.21 18.98 -39.14
CA LEU A 14 8.11 17.61 -38.64
C LEU A 14 9.40 16.76 -38.54
N ALA A 15 9.53 16.19 -37.33
CA ALA A 15 10.33 15.04 -36.92
C ALA A 15 11.79 15.29 -36.49
N ALA A 16 11.99 15.35 -35.16
CA ALA A 16 12.96 14.50 -34.47
C ALA A 16 12.70 14.59 -32.95
N LEU A 17 11.87 13.67 -32.45
CA LEU A 17 11.87 13.31 -31.04
C LEU A 17 13.18 12.54 -30.79
N ALA A 18 14.23 13.23 -30.37
CA ALA A 18 15.44 12.62 -29.86
C ALA A 18 15.37 12.61 -28.33
N GLY A 19 15.33 11.41 -27.77
CA GLY A 19 15.26 11.18 -26.34
C GLY A 19 16.48 11.68 -25.59
N THR A 20 16.23 12.07 -24.35
CA THR A 20 17.22 11.96 -23.29
C THR A 20 16.58 11.12 -22.20
N ASP A 21 17.02 9.87 -22.14
CA ASP A 21 17.04 9.04 -20.94
C ASP A 21 17.35 9.91 -19.72
N VAL A 22 16.42 9.98 -18.78
CA VAL A 22 16.80 10.26 -17.40
C VAL A 22 16.10 9.27 -16.48
N SER A 23 16.94 8.34 -16.04
CA SER A 23 16.82 7.66 -14.77
C SER A 23 15.59 6.78 -14.62
N SER A 24 15.75 5.56 -15.14
CA SER A 24 15.51 4.38 -14.30
C SER A 24 16.09 4.67 -12.92
N ALA A 25 15.24 5.13 -12.01
CA ALA A 25 15.42 4.88 -10.61
C ALA A 25 15.60 3.36 -10.53
N ARG A 26 16.84 2.92 -10.37
CA ARG A 26 17.11 1.68 -9.66
C ARG A 26 16.49 1.91 -8.30
N GLY A 27 15.19 1.62 -8.20
CA GLY A 27 14.54 1.45 -6.94
C GLY A 27 15.36 0.38 -6.27
N ASP A 28 16.06 0.76 -5.21
CA ASP A 28 16.46 -0.14 -4.15
C ASP A 28 15.42 -1.25 -4.11
N ALA A 29 15.85 -2.48 -4.37
CA ALA A 29 14.99 -3.64 -4.26
C ALA A 29 14.66 -3.80 -2.78
N GLN A 30 13.76 -2.95 -2.30
CA GLN A 30 13.14 -3.14 -1.01
C GLN A 30 12.53 -4.53 -1.06
N PRO A 31 12.72 -5.34 -0.01
CA PRO A 31 12.03 -6.61 0.10
C PRO A 31 10.55 -6.35 -0.19
N ALA A 32 10.00 -7.08 -1.16
CA ALA A 32 8.58 -7.00 -1.43
C ALA A 32 7.87 -7.57 -0.18
N PHE A 33 7.42 -6.69 0.70
CA PHE A 33 6.66 -7.08 1.89
C PHE A 33 5.31 -7.62 1.42
N ASP A 34 5.22 -8.95 1.34
CA ASP A 34 3.97 -9.60 0.97
C ASP A 34 3.09 -9.82 2.21
N CYS A 35 2.03 -9.02 2.32
CA CYS A 35 1.03 -9.17 3.36
C CYS A 35 0.35 -10.55 3.33
N GLN A 36 0.22 -11.19 2.15
CA GLN A 36 -0.36 -12.52 2.04
C GLN A 36 0.58 -13.60 2.61
N SER A 37 1.89 -13.39 2.64
CA SER A 37 2.82 -14.35 3.26
C SER A 37 2.90 -14.23 4.79
N CYS A 38 2.75 -13.02 5.34
CA CYS A 38 3.06 -12.77 6.75
C CYS A 38 1.84 -12.61 7.66
N GLY A 39 0.81 -11.86 7.27
CA GLY A 39 -0.35 -11.55 8.12
C GLY A 39 -0.03 -10.85 9.46
N ALA A 40 1.16 -10.27 9.61
CA ALA A 40 1.66 -9.77 10.89
C ALA A 40 0.79 -8.66 11.50
N CYS A 41 0.45 -7.63 10.71
CA CYS A 41 -0.35 -6.48 11.16
C CYS A 41 -1.76 -6.89 11.58
N CYS A 42 -2.35 -7.88 10.90
CA CYS A 42 -3.68 -8.42 11.21
C CYS A 42 -3.69 -9.28 12.48
N SER A 43 -2.53 -9.58 13.04
CA SER A 43 -2.34 -10.38 14.23
C SER A 43 -1.48 -9.61 15.24
N TYR A 44 -1.42 -8.28 15.20
CA TYR A 44 -0.51 -7.57 16.11
C TYR A 44 -1.10 -7.39 17.52
N SER A 45 -2.28 -6.78 17.62
CA SER A 45 -2.97 -6.52 18.88
C SER A 45 -4.47 -6.49 18.67
N ALA A 46 -5.26 -6.80 19.71
CA ALA A 46 -6.71 -6.60 19.68
C ALA A 46 -7.10 -5.10 19.63
N ASP A 47 -6.19 -4.23 20.07
CA ASP A 47 -6.34 -2.78 20.00
C ASP A 47 -5.93 -2.21 18.64
N TRP A 48 -5.58 -3.05 17.66
CA TRP A 48 -5.04 -2.64 16.38
C TRP A 48 -5.68 -3.43 15.23
N PRO A 49 -6.19 -2.79 14.16
CA PRO A 49 -6.31 -1.34 13.93
C PRO A 49 -7.64 -0.76 14.45
N ARG A 50 -7.60 0.48 14.96
CA ARG A 50 -8.78 1.22 15.46
C ARG A 50 -9.39 2.13 14.42
N PHE A 51 -10.70 2.28 14.46
CA PHE A 51 -11.42 3.30 13.70
C PHE A 51 -11.29 4.63 14.44
N SER A 52 -10.42 5.51 13.94
CA SER A 52 -10.17 6.82 14.58
C SER A 52 -10.49 8.01 13.70
N THR A 53 -10.51 7.83 12.38
CA THR A 53 -10.61 8.93 11.40
C THR A 53 -11.53 8.63 10.22
N GLU A 54 -12.31 7.54 10.28
CA GLU A 54 -13.15 7.06 9.17
C GLU A 54 -14.58 7.60 9.30
N GLU A 55 -15.24 7.82 8.16
CA GLU A 55 -16.65 8.20 8.14
C GLU A 55 -17.54 6.99 8.44
N ASP A 56 -18.61 7.17 9.22
CA ASP A 56 -19.54 6.09 9.59
C ASP A 56 -20.06 5.32 8.36
N ALA A 57 -20.32 6.02 7.26
CA ALA A 57 -20.80 5.41 6.01
C ALA A 57 -19.77 4.48 5.32
N GLU A 58 -18.48 4.64 5.59
CA GLU A 58 -17.44 3.71 5.12
C GLU A 58 -17.37 2.47 6.03
N LEU A 59 -17.50 2.68 7.34
CA LEU A 59 -17.51 1.62 8.34
C LEU A 59 -18.74 0.72 8.22
N ASP A 60 -19.90 1.28 7.87
CA ASP A 60 -21.17 0.56 7.65
C ASP A 60 -21.08 -0.44 6.48
N ARG A 61 -20.09 -0.30 5.59
CA ARG A 61 -19.85 -1.28 4.52
C ARG A 61 -19.22 -2.56 5.04
N ILE A 62 -18.61 -2.52 6.23
CA ILE A 62 -17.96 -3.66 6.86
C ILE A 62 -19.03 -4.50 7.54
N PRO A 63 -19.13 -5.80 7.25
CA PRO A 63 -20.07 -6.67 7.95
C PRO A 63 -19.85 -6.62 9.47
N GLU A 64 -20.91 -6.40 10.25
CA GLU A 64 -20.87 -6.26 11.71
C GLU A 64 -20.12 -7.40 12.42
N LYS A 65 -20.16 -8.61 11.86
CA LYS A 65 -19.39 -9.76 12.37
C LYS A 65 -17.87 -9.55 12.41
N TYR A 66 -17.34 -8.60 11.62
CA TYR A 66 -15.93 -8.23 11.61
C TYR A 66 -15.64 -6.93 12.36
N VAL A 67 -16.65 -6.28 12.92
CA VAL A 67 -16.53 -5.06 13.73
C VAL A 67 -16.58 -5.44 15.21
N SER A 68 -15.77 -4.77 16.03
CA SER A 68 -15.75 -4.97 17.48
C SER A 68 -17.08 -4.53 18.12
N ALA A 69 -17.41 -5.07 19.30
CA ALA A 69 -18.69 -4.78 19.95
C ALA A 69 -18.82 -3.31 20.43
N ASP A 70 -17.69 -2.64 20.64
CA ASP A 70 -17.57 -1.24 21.02
C ASP A 70 -17.41 -0.30 19.81
N LEU A 71 -17.49 -0.83 18.58
CA LEU A 71 -17.31 -0.11 17.30
C LEU A 71 -15.98 0.64 17.19
N SER A 72 -15.00 0.33 18.05
CA SER A 72 -13.72 1.01 18.10
C SER A 72 -12.72 0.51 17.05
N GLY A 73 -13.02 -0.59 16.35
CA GLY A 73 -12.16 -1.15 15.32
C GLY A 73 -12.61 -2.50 14.77
N MET A 74 -11.65 -3.19 14.17
CA MET A 74 -11.86 -4.55 13.69
C MET A 74 -11.99 -5.52 14.87
N ARG A 75 -12.93 -6.47 14.77
CA ARG A 75 -13.07 -7.57 15.72
C ARG A 75 -11.82 -8.43 15.72
N CYS A 76 -11.28 -8.70 16.91
CA CYS A 76 -10.19 -9.65 17.09
C CYS A 76 -10.63 -10.85 17.93
N GLU A 77 -10.34 -12.06 17.44
CA GLU A 77 -10.63 -13.34 18.08
C GLU A 77 -9.35 -14.15 18.19
N GLY A 78 -9.01 -14.62 19.39
CA GLY A 78 -7.79 -15.41 19.61
C GLY A 78 -6.49 -14.66 19.29
N GLY A 79 -6.47 -13.33 19.44
CA GLY A 79 -5.29 -12.50 19.21
C GLY A 79 -5.02 -12.13 17.74
N ARG A 80 -6.02 -12.30 16.86
CA ARG A 80 -5.95 -11.90 15.45
C ARG A 80 -7.29 -11.37 14.94
N CYS A 81 -7.28 -10.60 13.87
CA CYS A 81 -8.47 -10.08 13.20
C CYS A 81 -9.40 -11.23 12.74
N ALA A 82 -10.70 -11.11 12.99
CA ALA A 82 -11.71 -12.10 12.62
C ALA A 82 -11.84 -12.30 11.10
N ALA A 83 -11.44 -11.32 10.29
CA ALA A 83 -11.41 -11.41 8.83
C ALA A 83 -10.12 -12.06 8.27
N LEU A 84 -9.14 -12.37 9.13
CA LEU A 84 -7.90 -13.02 8.71
C LEU A 84 -8.11 -14.53 8.56
N ARG A 85 -7.86 -15.06 7.37
CA ARG A 85 -7.77 -16.50 7.12
C ARG A 85 -6.32 -16.92 6.91
N GLY A 86 -6.05 -18.19 7.21
CA GLY A 86 -4.73 -18.79 7.10
C GLY A 86 -3.92 -18.73 8.39
N GLU A 87 -2.60 -18.85 8.24
CA GLU A 87 -1.64 -18.92 9.33
C GLU A 87 -0.56 -17.84 9.17
N VAL A 88 -0.39 -17.04 10.22
CA VAL A 88 0.57 -15.93 10.30
C VAL A 88 1.98 -16.49 10.07
N GLY A 89 2.73 -15.86 9.16
CA GLY A 89 4.08 -16.28 8.78
C GLY A 89 4.18 -17.43 7.78
N LYS A 90 3.05 -18.04 7.36
CA LYS A 90 3.03 -19.08 6.31
C LYS A 90 2.25 -18.65 5.08
N GLY A 91 1.04 -18.13 5.29
CA GLY A 91 0.12 -17.82 4.22
C GLY A 91 -1.22 -17.39 4.81
N THR A 92 -1.62 -16.16 4.49
CA THR A 92 -2.80 -15.49 5.02
C THR A 92 -3.53 -14.73 3.93
N ALA A 93 -4.82 -14.53 4.13
CA ALA A 93 -5.63 -13.70 3.26
C ALA A 93 -6.70 -12.96 4.07
N CYS A 94 -6.99 -11.73 3.69
CA CYS A 94 -8.11 -10.97 4.27
C CYS A 94 -9.39 -11.31 3.51
N THR A 95 -10.42 -11.78 4.19
CA THR A 95 -11.70 -12.14 3.55
C THR A 95 -12.50 -10.93 3.07
N ILE A 96 -12.12 -9.73 3.52
CA ILE A 96 -12.78 -8.46 3.18
C ILE A 96 -11.81 -7.50 2.48
N TYR A 97 -10.81 -8.02 1.76
CA TYR A 97 -9.69 -7.23 1.24
C TYR A 97 -10.12 -5.97 0.45
N GLU A 98 -11.18 -6.09 -0.36
CA GLU A 98 -11.74 -5.01 -1.17
C GLU A 98 -12.37 -3.90 -0.32
N ILE A 99 -13.10 -4.29 0.73
CA ILE A 99 -13.84 -3.39 1.62
C ILE A 99 -13.09 -3.09 2.92
N ARG A 100 -11.77 -3.26 2.94
CA ARG A 100 -10.96 -3.00 4.13
C ARG A 100 -11.20 -1.58 4.66
N PRO A 101 -11.28 -1.36 5.97
CA PRO A 101 -11.33 -0.01 6.51
C PRO A 101 -10.07 0.79 6.13
N HIS A 102 -10.16 2.11 6.12
CA HIS A 102 -9.04 2.99 5.82
C HIS A 102 -7.82 2.68 6.70
N VAL A 103 -8.01 2.42 7.99
CA VAL A 103 -6.92 2.08 8.93
C VAL A 103 -6.14 0.83 8.52
N CYS A 104 -6.81 -0.16 7.91
CA CYS A 104 -6.16 -1.34 7.34
C CYS A 104 -5.40 -1.05 6.04
N ARG A 105 -5.77 0.01 5.32
CA ARG A 105 -5.09 0.47 4.09
C ARG A 105 -3.94 1.42 4.39
N ALA A 106 -4.03 2.19 5.48
CA ALA A 106 -2.99 3.09 5.95
C ALA A 106 -1.72 2.35 6.41
N CYS A 107 -1.88 1.11 6.90
CA CYS A 107 -0.75 0.24 7.22
C CYS A 107 -0.06 -0.25 5.92
N MET A 108 0.97 0.49 5.49
CA MET A 108 1.72 0.20 4.28
C MET A 108 2.70 -0.97 4.48
N PRO A 109 2.83 -1.90 3.52
CA PRO A 109 3.83 -2.95 3.58
C PRO A 109 5.24 -2.34 3.68
N GLY A 110 6.01 -2.75 4.69
CA GLY A 110 7.35 -2.20 4.95
C GLY A 110 7.41 -0.86 5.66
N GLY A 111 6.26 -0.23 5.95
CA GLY A 111 6.19 0.95 6.82
C GLY A 111 6.46 0.60 8.28
N ASP A 112 6.67 1.61 9.12
CA ASP A 112 7.05 1.45 10.54
C ASP A 112 6.09 0.52 11.30
N ASP A 113 4.78 0.70 11.13
CA ASP A 113 3.76 -0.15 11.73
C ASP A 113 3.88 -1.62 11.29
N CYS A 114 4.19 -1.83 10.00
CA CYS A 114 4.38 -3.17 9.45
C CYS A 114 5.62 -3.83 10.05
N LEU A 115 6.73 -3.11 10.14
CA LEU A 115 7.98 -3.61 10.71
C LEU A 115 7.84 -3.92 12.20
N MET A 116 7.15 -3.05 12.95
CA MET A 116 6.83 -3.28 14.37
C MET A 116 6.00 -4.55 14.55
N ALA A 117 4.93 -4.72 13.76
CA ALA A 117 4.09 -5.91 13.83
C ALA A 117 4.85 -7.20 13.47
N ARG A 118 5.72 -7.13 12.46
CA ARG A 118 6.57 -8.25 12.05
C ARG A 118 7.58 -8.62 13.13
N ALA A 119 8.26 -7.64 13.72
CA ALA A 119 9.20 -7.85 14.81
C ALA A 119 8.54 -8.52 16.02
N ALA A 120 7.33 -8.08 16.41
CA ALA A 120 6.57 -8.69 17.50
C ALA A 120 6.14 -10.14 17.23
N ARG A 121 6.06 -10.54 15.96
CA ARG A 121 5.76 -11.91 15.53
C ARG A 121 7.03 -12.72 15.17
N GLY A 122 8.22 -12.15 15.37
CA GLY A 122 9.48 -12.82 15.05
C GLY A 122 9.73 -13.01 13.55
N LEU A 123 9.12 -12.19 12.71
CA LEU A 123 9.25 -12.21 11.26
C LEU A 123 10.38 -11.27 10.79
N PRO A 124 11.03 -11.55 9.65
CA PRO A 124 12.12 -10.72 9.13
C PRO A 124 11.62 -9.32 8.76
N VAL A 125 12.40 -8.29 9.07
CA VAL A 125 12.07 -6.86 8.84
C VAL A 125 13.02 -6.19 7.83
N ASN A 126 13.89 -6.97 7.19
CA ASN A 126 14.99 -6.50 6.34
C ASN A 126 14.83 -6.93 4.89
#